data_AF-A0A963LX56-F1
#
_entry.id   AF-A0A963LX56-F1
#
_cell.length_a   1.000
_cell.length_b   1.000
_cell.length_c   1.000
_cell.angle_alpha   90.00
_cell.angle_beta   90.00
_cell.angle_gamma   90.00
#
_symmetry.space_group_name_H-M   'P 1'
#
loop_
_entity.id
_entity.type
_entity.pdbx_description
1 polymer ?
#
loop_
_entity_poly.entity_id
_entity_poly.type
_entity_poly.pdbx_seq_one_letter_code
_entity_poly.pdbx_strand_id
1 'polypeptide(L)'
;MTASCSASPPPETAAGDIDACLHASLELLRRNLSPHGILAASRTEAAVARRYTRIFGRDAAICVLAMSGSGDAQLEQAAIDSLDALAREQGDNGQIPKYVDPDGRDADFWYLGCIDATVWWLIGVDHARRFGIAPAARWQPQVDRAIAWLLAQEHQHFRLLQQNEASDWADIMPRSGYVLYT
;
A
#
# COMPACT_ATOMS: atom_id res chain seq x y z
N MET A 1 16.26 -3.11 57.79
CA MET A 1 16.13 -1.89 56.98
C MET A 1 15.55 -2.28 55.63
N THR A 2 14.25 -2.07 55.46
CA THR A 2 13.51 -2.34 54.22
C THR A 2 13.74 -1.19 53.25
N ALA A 3 14.37 -1.48 52.10
CA ALA A 3 14.51 -0.50 51.03
C ALA A 3 13.15 -0.29 50.37
N SER A 4 12.57 0.89 50.58
CA SER A 4 11.36 1.35 49.89
C SER A 4 11.72 1.65 48.43
N CYS A 5 11.25 0.82 47.50
CA CYS A 5 11.35 1.08 46.08
C CYS A 5 10.25 2.10 45.72
N SER A 6 10.62 3.37 45.50
CA SER A 6 9.68 4.35 44.95
C SER A 6 9.52 4.05 43.45
N ALA A 7 8.33 3.61 43.04
CA ALA A 7 7.99 3.55 41.63
C ALA A 7 8.02 4.98 41.05
N SER A 8 8.82 5.18 40.01
CA SER A 8 8.81 6.42 39.23
C SER A 8 7.41 6.66 38.63
N PRO A 9 6.92 7.91 38.56
CA PRO A 9 5.65 8.19 37.90
C PRO A 9 5.72 7.76 36.41
N PRO A 10 4.60 7.32 35.81
CA PRO A 10 4.57 7.03 34.38
C PRO A 10 4.91 8.30 33.60
N PRO A 11 5.62 8.20 32.46
CA PRO A 11 6.09 9.38 31.75
C PRO A 11 4.90 10.14 31.14
N GLU A 12 4.59 11.31 31.69
CA GLU A 12 3.65 12.30 31.12
C GLU A 12 4.04 12.75 29.69
N THR A 13 5.24 12.38 29.20
CA THR A 13 5.79 12.78 27.89
C THR A 13 5.32 11.91 26.72
N ALA A 14 4.92 10.65 26.94
CA ALA A 14 4.67 9.71 25.84
C ALA A 14 3.47 10.08 24.95
N ALA A 15 2.42 10.69 25.52
CA ALA A 15 1.23 11.09 24.75
C ALA A 15 1.53 12.31 23.85
N GLY A 16 2.28 13.29 24.34
CA GLY A 16 2.68 14.46 23.55
C GLY A 16 3.59 14.11 22.38
N ASP A 17 4.46 13.10 22.57
CA ASP A 17 5.33 12.60 21.50
C ASP A 17 4.53 11.85 20.42
N ILE A 18 3.50 11.08 20.79
CA ILE A 18 2.62 10.36 19.84
C ILE A 18 1.84 11.37 18.97
N ASP A 19 1.24 12.40 19.58
CA ASP A 19 0.48 13.41 18.84
C ASP A 19 1.37 14.19 17.86
N ALA A 20 2.59 14.52 18.28
CA ALA A 20 3.58 15.16 17.41
C ALA A 20 3.97 14.25 16.23
N CYS A 21 4.19 12.96 16.48
CA CYS A 21 4.46 11.97 15.43
C CYS A 21 3.28 11.80 14.47
N LEU A 22 2.05 11.77 14.98
CA LEU A 22 0.84 11.70 14.17
C LEU A 22 0.74 12.91 13.23
N HIS A 23 0.90 14.13 13.78
CA HIS A 23 0.87 15.34 12.98
C HIS A 23 1.95 15.35 11.88
N ALA A 24 3.19 15.00 12.24
CA ALA A 24 4.28 14.90 11.28
C ALA A 24 4.03 13.84 10.20
N SER A 25 3.38 12.72 10.54
CA SER A 25 3.04 11.65 9.59
C SER A 25 1.95 12.07 8.61
N LEU A 26 0.91 12.78 9.08
CA LEU A 26 -0.13 13.32 8.22
C LEU A 26 0.43 14.38 7.26
N GLU A 27 1.31 15.26 7.74
CA GLU A 27 2.01 16.24 6.88
C GLU A 27 2.89 15.55 5.84
N LEU A 28 3.56 14.44 6.19
CA LEU A 28 4.33 13.65 5.24
C LEU A 28 3.45 13.05 4.13
N LEU A 29 2.28 12.51 4.49
CA LEU A 29 1.31 12.01 3.51
C LEU A 29 0.87 13.13 2.57
N ARG A 30 0.44 14.28 3.11
CA ARG A 30 0.02 15.46 2.32
C ARG A 30 1.10 15.92 1.35
N ARG A 31 2.36 15.96 1.79
CA ARG A 31 3.51 16.36 0.95
C ARG A 31 3.77 15.39 -0.21
N ASN A 32 3.41 14.13 -0.06
CA ASN A 32 3.62 13.09 -1.07
C ASN A 32 2.41 12.88 -1.99
N LEU A 33 1.35 13.68 -1.84
CA LEU A 33 0.20 13.62 -2.74
C LEU A 33 0.56 14.11 -4.15
N SER A 34 -0.06 13.48 -5.14
CA SER A 34 -0.15 13.93 -6.52
C SER A 34 -1.62 13.96 -6.96
N PRO A 35 -1.96 14.57 -8.10
CA PRO A 35 -3.33 14.56 -8.62
C PRO A 35 -3.91 13.16 -8.88
N HIS A 36 -3.06 12.12 -8.91
CA HIS A 36 -3.46 10.75 -9.21
C HIS A 36 -3.18 9.78 -8.06
N GLY A 37 -2.86 10.28 -6.87
CA GLY A 37 -2.61 9.46 -5.68
C GLY A 37 -1.27 9.72 -5.01
N ILE A 38 -0.94 8.89 -4.03
CA ILE A 38 0.24 9.02 -3.16
C ILE A 38 1.51 8.49 -3.83
N LEU A 39 2.58 9.27 -3.80
CA LEU A 39 3.90 8.86 -4.27
C LEU A 39 4.62 8.02 -3.20
N ALA A 40 5.44 7.06 -3.63
CA ALA A 40 6.24 6.24 -2.71
C ALA A 40 7.25 7.06 -1.89
N ALA A 41 7.74 8.18 -2.42
CA ALA A 41 8.62 9.11 -1.70
C ALA A 41 8.42 10.56 -2.13
N SER A 42 8.85 11.48 -1.25
CA SER A 42 8.92 12.91 -1.56
C SER A 42 9.82 13.16 -2.76
N ARG A 43 9.42 14.10 -3.61
CA ARG A 43 10.11 14.43 -4.84
C ARG A 43 11.50 15.01 -4.54
N THR A 44 12.52 14.23 -4.86
CA THR A 44 13.94 14.60 -4.84
C THR A 44 14.59 14.06 -6.11
N GLU A 45 15.76 14.58 -6.51
CA GLU A 45 16.49 14.05 -7.67
C GLU A 45 16.77 12.54 -7.54
N ALA A 46 17.15 12.11 -6.34
CA ALA A 46 17.40 10.70 -6.04
C ALA A 46 16.14 9.84 -6.15
N ALA A 47 14.98 10.35 -5.68
CA ALA A 47 13.71 9.65 -5.80
C ALA A 47 13.25 9.55 -7.26
N VAL A 48 13.43 10.62 -8.06
CA VAL A 48 13.11 10.59 -9.49
C VAL A 48 13.99 9.58 -10.23
N ALA A 49 15.31 9.63 -10.01
CA ALA A 49 16.27 8.72 -10.65
C ALA A 49 16.00 7.24 -10.32
N ARG A 50 15.50 6.95 -9.12
CA ARG A 50 15.15 5.59 -8.65
C ARG A 50 13.68 5.23 -8.82
N ARG A 51 12.89 6.08 -9.48
CA ARG A 51 11.45 5.90 -9.70
C ARG A 51 10.60 5.86 -8.42
N TYR A 52 11.09 6.36 -7.28
CA TYR A 52 10.28 6.48 -6.06
C TYR A 52 9.27 7.65 -6.10
N THR A 53 9.23 8.42 -7.18
CA THR A 53 8.12 9.35 -7.46
C THR A 53 7.00 8.70 -8.29
N ARG A 54 6.87 7.37 -8.19
CA ARG A 54 5.79 6.57 -8.79
C ARG A 54 4.79 6.17 -7.69
N ILE A 55 3.60 5.78 -8.12
CA ILE A 55 2.58 5.22 -7.23
C ILE A 55 2.81 3.71 -7.21
N PHE A 56 3.42 3.20 -6.15
CA PHE A 56 3.67 1.76 -5.99
C PHE A 56 2.45 1.09 -5.37
N GLY A 57 2.04 -0.07 -5.91
CA GLY A 57 0.84 -0.78 -5.49
C GLY A 57 0.79 -1.06 -3.98
N ARG A 58 1.91 -1.59 -3.45
CA ARG A 58 2.09 -1.87 -2.02
C ARG A 58 2.09 -0.61 -1.17
N ASP A 59 2.98 0.35 -1.47
CA ASP A 59 3.14 1.57 -0.68
C ASP A 59 1.84 2.39 -0.65
N ALA A 60 1.18 2.52 -1.79
CA ALA A 60 -0.08 3.24 -1.92
C ALA A 60 -1.20 2.56 -1.13
N ALA A 61 -1.35 1.24 -1.23
CA ALA A 61 -2.35 0.50 -0.48
C ALA A 61 -2.14 0.59 1.04
N ILE A 62 -0.89 0.55 1.53
CA ILE A 62 -0.61 0.75 2.95
C ILE A 62 -0.98 2.17 3.38
N CYS A 63 -0.66 3.19 2.56
CA CYS A 63 -1.08 4.56 2.83
C CYS A 63 -2.60 4.71 2.82
N VAL A 64 -3.32 4.01 1.93
CA VAL A 64 -4.80 3.97 1.91
C VAL A 64 -5.36 3.55 3.25
N LEU A 65 -4.73 2.59 3.96
CA LEU A 65 -5.18 2.17 5.29
C LEU A 65 -5.12 3.30 6.32
N ALA A 66 -4.10 4.17 6.23
CA ALA A 66 -3.94 5.31 7.14
C ALA A 66 -4.80 6.51 6.73
N MET A 67 -4.97 6.73 5.43
CA MET A 67 -5.72 7.86 4.88
C MET A 67 -7.23 7.65 4.99
N SER A 68 -7.71 6.41 4.86
CA SER A 68 -9.14 6.07 4.97
C SER A 68 -9.64 6.28 6.40
N GLY A 69 -10.68 7.10 6.57
CA GLY A 69 -11.22 7.40 7.91
C GLY A 69 -10.34 8.30 8.76
N SER A 70 -9.35 8.97 8.15
CA SER A 70 -8.54 9.99 8.83
C SER A 70 -9.34 11.25 9.18
N GLY A 71 -10.51 11.46 8.55
CA GLY A 71 -11.29 12.69 8.66
C GLY A 71 -10.70 13.87 7.87
N ASP A 72 -9.59 13.65 7.16
CA ASP A 72 -9.01 14.61 6.23
C ASP A 72 -9.50 14.29 4.80
N ALA A 73 -10.39 15.15 4.29
CA ALA A 73 -11.00 14.97 2.98
C ALA A 73 -9.98 14.90 1.83
N GLN A 74 -8.83 15.58 1.95
CA GLN A 74 -7.79 15.54 0.93
C GLN A 74 -7.08 14.18 0.93
N LEU A 75 -6.79 13.64 2.11
CA LEU A 75 -6.16 12.32 2.25
C LEU A 75 -7.13 11.20 1.85
N GLU A 76 -8.39 11.29 2.25
CA GLU A 76 -9.42 10.31 1.85
C GLU A 76 -9.65 10.29 0.34
N GLN A 77 -9.69 11.47 -0.30
CA GLN A 77 -9.76 11.54 -1.76
C GLN A 77 -8.50 10.96 -2.41
N ALA A 78 -7.31 11.28 -1.89
CA ALA A 78 -6.06 10.71 -2.40
C ALA A 78 -5.98 9.18 -2.25
N ALA A 79 -6.63 8.60 -1.23
CA ALA A 79 -6.75 7.16 -1.09
C ALA A 79 -7.52 6.55 -2.27
N ILE A 80 -8.65 7.17 -2.65
CA ILE A 80 -9.44 6.76 -3.82
C ILE A 80 -8.62 6.93 -5.10
N ASP A 81 -7.96 8.08 -5.27
CA ASP A 81 -7.16 8.38 -6.47
C ASP A 81 -6.02 7.37 -6.65
N SER A 82 -5.37 6.97 -5.55
CA SER A 82 -4.30 5.97 -5.56
C SER A 82 -4.79 4.59 -6.02
N LEU A 83 -5.95 4.15 -5.52
CA LEU A 83 -6.57 2.89 -5.95
C LEU A 83 -7.03 2.96 -7.41
N ASP A 84 -7.56 4.10 -7.86
CA ASP A 84 -7.96 4.34 -9.25
C ASP A 84 -6.78 4.28 -10.20
N ALA A 85 -5.65 4.90 -9.87
CA ALA A 85 -4.46 4.92 -10.71
C ALA A 85 -3.95 3.49 -10.98
N LEU A 86 -3.94 2.64 -9.95
CA LEU A 86 -3.55 1.23 -10.07
C LEU A 86 -4.60 0.40 -10.83
N ALA A 87 -5.89 0.65 -10.60
CA ALA A 87 -7.00 -0.05 -11.25
C ALA A 87 -7.10 0.26 -12.75
N ARG A 88 -6.76 1.50 -13.15
CA ARG A 88 -6.78 1.94 -14.55
C ARG A 88 -5.73 1.21 -15.38
N GLU A 89 -4.56 0.99 -14.81
CA GLU A 89 -3.45 0.30 -15.45
C GLU A 89 -3.42 -1.21 -15.12
N GLN A 90 -4.53 -1.78 -14.64
CA GLN A 90 -4.62 -3.22 -14.39
C GLN A 90 -4.41 -3.99 -15.71
N GLY A 91 -3.52 -4.98 -15.68
CA GLY A 91 -3.20 -5.80 -16.86
C GLY A 91 -4.40 -6.62 -17.34
N ASP A 92 -4.39 -6.99 -18.62
CA ASP A 92 -5.45 -7.78 -19.25
C ASP A 92 -5.69 -9.14 -18.57
N ASN A 93 -4.63 -9.69 -17.96
CA ASN A 93 -4.69 -10.93 -17.18
C ASN A 93 -5.28 -10.76 -15.77
N GLY A 94 -5.52 -9.52 -15.33
CA GLY A 94 -6.04 -9.18 -14.00
C GLY A 94 -4.99 -8.76 -12.97
N GLN A 95 -3.70 -8.80 -13.29
CA GLN A 95 -2.64 -8.35 -12.38
C GLN A 95 -2.70 -6.84 -12.14
N ILE A 96 -2.52 -6.39 -10.90
CA ILE A 96 -2.28 -4.98 -10.57
C ILE A 96 -0.78 -4.67 -10.72
N PRO A 97 -0.39 -3.55 -11.35
CA PRO A 97 1.02 -3.22 -11.55
C PRO A 97 1.76 -3.00 -10.23
N LYS A 98 3.07 -3.29 -10.24
CA LYS A 98 4.00 -2.95 -9.16
C LYS A 98 4.01 -1.45 -8.91
N TYR A 99 4.10 -0.66 -9.98
CA TYR A 99 3.92 0.79 -9.89
C TYR A 99 3.36 1.37 -11.18
N VAL A 100 2.80 2.58 -11.07
CA VAL A 100 2.38 3.41 -12.21
C VAL A 100 3.05 4.79 -12.17
N ASP A 101 3.32 5.36 -13.34
CA ASP A 101 3.67 6.77 -13.47
C ASP A 101 2.44 7.61 -13.09
N PRO A 102 2.53 8.54 -12.12
CA PRO A 102 1.40 9.39 -11.75
C PRO A 102 0.87 10.16 -12.96
N ASP A 103 1.71 10.52 -13.92
CA ASP A 103 1.29 11.25 -15.13
C ASP A 103 0.78 10.30 -16.25
N GLY A 104 0.55 9.01 -15.96
CA GLY A 104 -0.05 8.05 -16.89
C GLY A 104 0.84 7.60 -18.05
N ARG A 105 2.17 7.73 -17.91
CA ARG A 105 3.12 7.41 -19.00
C ARG A 105 3.59 5.96 -19.04
N ASP A 106 3.50 5.24 -17.93
CA ASP A 106 4.15 3.94 -17.76
C ASP A 106 3.48 3.15 -16.63
N ALA A 107 3.48 1.82 -16.75
CA ALA A 107 3.06 0.88 -15.73
C ALA A 107 4.01 -0.32 -15.76
N ASP A 108 4.54 -0.68 -14.59
CA ASP A 108 5.53 -1.74 -14.45
C ASP A 108 4.90 -2.90 -13.66
N PHE A 109 4.98 -4.12 -14.22
CA PHE A 109 4.42 -5.33 -13.62
C PHE A 109 5.47 -6.21 -12.93
N TRP A 110 6.72 -5.75 -12.90
CA TRP A 110 7.93 -6.47 -12.52
C TRP A 110 8.20 -7.72 -13.37
N TYR A 111 9.45 -7.88 -13.80
CA TYR A 111 9.80 -8.94 -14.76
C TYR A 111 9.62 -10.38 -14.22
N LEU A 112 9.61 -10.57 -12.90
CA LEU A 112 9.32 -11.87 -12.25
C LEU A 112 7.84 -12.04 -11.85
N GLY A 113 7.00 -11.06 -12.19
CA GLY A 113 5.66 -10.92 -11.65
C GLY A 113 5.70 -10.41 -10.21
N CYS A 114 4.83 -9.44 -9.91
CA CYS A 114 4.67 -8.86 -8.58
C CYS A 114 3.26 -9.23 -8.07
N ILE A 115 3.20 -10.16 -7.11
CA ILE A 115 1.95 -10.68 -6.54
C ILE A 115 1.44 -9.76 -5.43
N ASP A 116 2.36 -9.24 -4.62
CA ASP A 116 2.05 -8.45 -3.44
C ASP A 116 1.27 -7.18 -3.77
N ALA A 117 1.60 -6.49 -4.87
CA ALA A 117 0.84 -5.32 -5.31
C ALA A 117 -0.65 -5.61 -5.54
N THR A 118 -0.98 -6.78 -6.11
CA THR A 118 -2.38 -7.18 -6.34
C THR A 118 -3.09 -7.50 -5.03
N VAL A 119 -2.42 -8.22 -4.13
CA VAL A 119 -2.97 -8.56 -2.81
C VAL A 119 -3.20 -7.30 -1.97
N TRP A 120 -2.21 -6.41 -1.91
CA TRP A 120 -2.31 -5.13 -1.20
C TRP A 120 -3.39 -4.22 -1.77
N TRP A 121 -3.51 -4.13 -3.10
CA TRP A 121 -4.58 -3.35 -3.72
C TRP A 121 -5.97 -3.88 -3.36
N LEU A 122 -6.18 -5.21 -3.34
CA LEU A 122 -7.43 -5.82 -2.88
C LEU A 122 -7.75 -5.47 -1.41
N ILE A 123 -6.74 -5.50 -0.53
CA ILE A 123 -6.87 -5.09 0.88
C ILE A 123 -7.26 -3.60 0.95
N GLY A 124 -6.59 -2.73 0.19
CA GLY A 124 -6.89 -1.30 0.13
C GLY A 124 -8.32 -1.02 -0.34
N VAL A 125 -8.79 -1.73 -1.36
CA VAL A 125 -10.18 -1.64 -1.87
C VAL A 125 -11.20 -2.04 -0.81
N ASP A 126 -11.02 -3.20 -0.17
CA ASP A 126 -11.92 -3.65 0.91
C ASP A 126 -11.93 -2.65 2.07
N HIS A 127 -10.76 -2.15 2.46
CA HIS A 127 -10.62 -1.17 3.53
C HIS A 127 -11.33 0.15 3.22
N ALA A 128 -11.09 0.72 2.03
CA ALA A 128 -11.74 1.96 1.58
C ALA A 128 -13.28 1.83 1.56
N ARG A 129 -13.80 0.66 1.14
CA ARG A 129 -15.24 0.36 1.17
C ARG A 129 -15.78 0.28 2.61
N ARG A 130 -15.07 -0.38 3.52
CA ARG A 130 -15.49 -0.52 4.94
C ARG A 130 -15.52 0.80 5.69
N PHE A 131 -14.59 1.70 5.40
CA PHE A 131 -14.55 3.05 5.95
C PHE A 131 -15.53 4.02 5.27
N GLY A 132 -16.22 3.59 4.22
CA GLY A 132 -17.26 4.37 3.56
C GLY A 132 -16.74 5.48 2.64
N ILE A 133 -15.42 5.57 2.41
CA ILE A 133 -14.84 6.53 1.46
C ILE A 133 -15.09 6.12 0.00
N ALA A 134 -15.41 4.84 -0.25
CA ALA A 134 -15.76 4.33 -1.57
C ALA A 134 -17.06 3.51 -1.53
N PRO A 135 -17.94 3.61 -2.55
CA PRO A 135 -19.12 2.75 -2.66
C PRO A 135 -18.73 1.27 -2.75
N ALA A 136 -19.56 0.39 -2.20
CA ALA A 136 -19.32 -1.06 -2.19
C ALA A 136 -19.07 -1.68 -3.57
N ALA A 137 -19.67 -1.13 -4.64
CA ALA A 137 -19.50 -1.63 -6.01
C ALA A 137 -18.29 -1.02 -6.75
N ARG A 138 -17.62 -0.01 -6.18
CA ARG A 138 -16.49 0.66 -6.84
C ARG A 138 -15.34 -0.34 -7.04
N TRP A 139 -14.78 -0.39 -8.24
CA TRP A 139 -13.72 -1.33 -8.67
C TRP A 139 -14.12 -2.81 -8.77
N GLN A 140 -15.41 -3.17 -8.69
CA GLN A 140 -15.80 -4.59 -8.70
C GLN A 140 -15.28 -5.39 -9.91
N PRO A 141 -15.35 -4.88 -11.16
CA PRO A 141 -14.78 -5.59 -12.30
C PRO A 141 -13.27 -5.85 -12.16
N GLN A 142 -12.53 -4.89 -11.60
CA GLN A 142 -11.10 -5.00 -11.37
C GLN A 142 -10.79 -6.01 -10.25
N VAL A 143 -11.57 -6.00 -9.17
CA VAL A 143 -11.51 -6.99 -8.08
C VAL A 143 -11.73 -8.40 -8.62
N ASP A 144 -12.75 -8.61 -9.45
CA ASP A 144 -13.06 -9.93 -10.00
C ASP A 144 -11.91 -10.47 -10.85
N ARG A 145 -11.32 -9.63 -11.72
CA ARG A 145 -10.15 -9.99 -12.52
C ARG A 145 -8.91 -10.26 -11.67
N ALA A 146 -8.66 -9.46 -10.63
CA ALA A 146 -7.54 -9.65 -9.73
C ALA A 146 -7.64 -10.98 -8.96
N ILE A 147 -8.83 -11.32 -8.45
CA ILE A 147 -9.07 -12.60 -7.78
C ILE A 147 -8.90 -13.77 -8.76
N ALA A 148 -9.43 -13.65 -9.98
CA ALA A 148 -9.23 -14.67 -11.01
C ALA A 148 -7.76 -14.89 -11.34
N TRP A 149 -6.97 -13.81 -11.43
CA TRP A 149 -5.53 -13.87 -11.64
C TRP A 149 -4.78 -14.57 -10.50
N LEU A 150 -5.16 -14.29 -9.24
CA LEU A 150 -4.59 -14.96 -8.07
C LEU A 150 -4.94 -16.46 -8.03
N LEU A 151 -6.19 -16.82 -8.34
CA LEU A 151 -6.62 -18.21 -8.40
C LEU A 151 -5.92 -19.01 -9.51
N ALA A 152 -5.59 -18.36 -10.63
CA ALA A 152 -4.84 -19.00 -11.71
C ALA A 152 -3.40 -19.40 -11.31
N GLN A 153 -2.85 -18.74 -10.28
CA GLN A 153 -1.53 -19.03 -9.71
C GLN A 153 -1.59 -20.04 -8.56
N GLU A 154 -2.78 -20.27 -7.99
CA GLU A 154 -3.02 -21.15 -6.84
C GLU A 154 -3.35 -22.57 -7.32
N HIS A 155 -2.33 -23.34 -7.71
CA HIS A 155 -2.54 -24.65 -8.34
C HIS A 155 -3.00 -25.77 -7.38
N GLN A 156 -2.58 -25.72 -6.11
CA GLN A 156 -2.69 -26.87 -5.19
C GLN A 156 -3.96 -26.87 -4.33
N HIS A 157 -4.76 -25.80 -4.40
CA HIS A 157 -5.94 -25.58 -3.56
C HIS A 157 -5.64 -25.42 -2.05
N PHE A 158 -4.43 -24.98 -1.71
CA PHE A 158 -4.02 -24.65 -0.34
C PHE A 158 -4.44 -23.25 0.09
N ARG A 159 -4.88 -22.41 -0.86
CA ARG A 159 -5.10 -20.97 -0.65
C ARG A 159 -3.82 -20.24 -0.23
N LEU A 160 -2.68 -20.76 -0.67
CA LEU A 160 -1.37 -20.14 -0.54
C LEU A 160 -0.86 -19.80 -1.94
N LEU A 161 -0.35 -18.59 -2.10
CA LEU A 161 0.22 -18.14 -3.36
C LEU A 161 1.71 -18.45 -3.37
N GLN A 162 2.17 -19.12 -4.42
CA GLN A 162 3.59 -19.36 -4.61
C GLN A 162 4.23 -18.08 -5.15
N GLN A 163 5.35 -17.66 -4.53
CA GLN A 163 6.12 -16.51 -4.96
C GLN A 163 7.40 -16.91 -5.66
N ASN A 164 7.78 -16.11 -6.66
CA ASN A 164 9.10 -16.18 -7.28
C ASN A 164 10.12 -15.44 -6.40
N GLU A 165 11.40 -15.62 -6.70
CA GLU A 165 12.44 -14.80 -6.08
C GLU A 165 12.19 -13.32 -6.35
N ALA A 166 12.43 -12.45 -5.37
CA ALA A 166 12.27 -11.00 -5.53
C ALA A 166 10.89 -10.54 -6.04
N SER A 167 9.82 -11.33 -5.88
CA SER A 167 8.44 -10.94 -6.22
C SER A 167 7.63 -10.41 -5.03
N ASP A 168 8.27 -10.30 -3.86
CA ASP A 168 7.72 -9.80 -2.61
C ASP A 168 8.24 -8.40 -2.28
N TRP A 169 8.01 -7.93 -1.06
CA TRP A 169 8.48 -6.60 -0.63
C TRP A 169 9.99 -6.39 -0.71
N ALA A 170 10.77 -7.47 -0.71
CA ALA A 170 12.22 -7.47 -0.74
C ALA A 170 12.70 -7.92 -2.13
N ASP A 171 12.57 -7.00 -3.08
CA ASP A 171 12.93 -7.06 -4.51
C ASP A 171 14.35 -7.56 -4.86
N ILE A 172 15.17 -8.00 -3.89
CA ILE A 172 16.54 -8.48 -4.06
C ILE A 172 16.86 -9.75 -3.24
N MET A 173 15.89 -10.33 -2.55
CA MET A 173 16.12 -11.46 -1.64
C MET A 173 15.81 -12.80 -2.32
N PRO A 174 16.67 -13.83 -2.17
CA PRO A 174 16.48 -15.14 -2.80
C PRO A 174 15.51 -16.00 -1.99
N ARG A 175 14.23 -15.60 -1.95
CA ARG A 175 13.16 -16.36 -1.30
C ARG A 175 12.09 -16.69 -2.33
N SER A 176 11.71 -17.95 -2.41
CA SER A 176 10.68 -18.43 -3.34
C SER A 176 9.88 -19.57 -2.71
N GLY A 177 8.74 -19.91 -3.31
CA GLY A 177 7.82 -20.91 -2.77
C GLY A 177 6.69 -20.28 -1.96
N TYR A 178 6.26 -20.98 -0.90
CA TYR A 178 5.29 -20.46 0.06
C TYR A 178 6.04 -19.75 1.20
N VAL A 179 6.01 -18.42 1.18
CA VAL A 179 6.66 -17.58 2.19
C VAL A 179 5.61 -16.97 3.12
N LEU A 180 6.00 -16.63 4.35
CA LEU A 180 5.08 -16.09 5.36
C LEU A 180 4.40 -14.77 4.94
N TYR A 181 5.05 -14.00 4.06
CA TYR A 181 4.64 -12.65 3.73
C TYR A 181 3.35 -12.56 2.88
N THR A 182 3.14 -13.51 1.97
CA THR A 182 2.05 -13.49 0.97
C THR A 182 1.01 -14.53 1.29
#